data_AF-A0A926M0K0-F1
#
_entry.id   AF-A0A926M0K0-F1
#
_cell.length_a   1.000
_cell.length_b   1.000
_cell.length_c   1.000
_cell.angle_alpha   90.00
_cell.angle_beta   90.00
_cell.angle_gamma   90.00
#
_symmetry.space_group_name_H-M   'P 1'
#
loop_
_entity.id
_entity.type
_entity.pdbx_description
1 polymer ?
#
loop_
_entity_poly.entity_id
_entity_poly.type
_entity_poly.pdbx_seq_one_letter_code
_entity_poly.pdbx_strand_id
1 'polypeptide(L)'
;MLIRYNKCVFCKSKSLKICANQKYNYNFYVKYISQDLNLNKKDLEKIKTYRCNVCNLYQNNPWFDRSTTKKIYSNIYGQHHRSWSNIINYFNKGVMPDHGDLFKILIKKIKIKKYAEFNSVFMGFLINFFENENQQNFKKKKFFFVNALNYLKSRQLAGFSPSKRKSFFLKSVKFLKSIKIFKDKNRKKKLIKKFLLTDNSFMSWGENDNYKSVNSKTLASELFDLNFININDINKMKKKFDLIGIFHSLDHTFEPKKVLDLSLSISDYVLVYSHSDKKINKQHLFSFNKQFLDYLNKEKIYTINLTDKIGKKYKSPELYFLCSKSKKKISRFNENKY
;
A
#
# COMPACT_ATOMS: atom_id res chain seq x y z
N MET A 1 3.27 25.76 -5.74
CA MET A 1 2.36 24.95 -4.91
C MET A 1 1.33 24.20 -5.75
N LEU A 2 0.41 24.86 -6.46
CA LEU A 2 -0.51 24.18 -7.40
C LEU A 2 0.04 24.30 -8.83
N ILE A 3 0.03 23.20 -9.58
CA ILE A 3 0.42 23.14 -10.99
C ILE A 3 -0.67 22.45 -11.82
N ARG A 4 -0.69 22.75 -13.12
CA ARG A 4 -1.64 22.13 -14.05
C ARG A 4 -1.13 20.78 -14.53
N TYR A 5 -1.96 19.76 -14.36
CA TYR A 5 -1.76 18.41 -14.89
C TYR A 5 -2.62 18.23 -16.15
N ASN A 6 -2.23 18.86 -17.26
CA ASN A 6 -2.99 18.91 -18.52
C ASN A 6 -3.06 17.58 -19.29
N LYS A 7 -2.43 16.53 -18.77
CA LYS A 7 -2.48 15.16 -19.29
C LYS A 7 -2.98 14.24 -18.18
N CYS A 8 -3.74 13.21 -18.55
CA CYS A 8 -4.12 12.15 -17.64
C CYS A 8 -2.87 11.50 -17.03
N VAL A 9 -2.81 11.39 -15.71
CA VAL A 9 -1.67 10.83 -14.96
C VAL A 9 -1.35 9.39 -15.39
N PHE A 10 -2.38 8.62 -15.75
CA PHE A 10 -2.25 7.22 -16.18
C PHE A 10 -1.93 7.09 -17.68
N CYS A 11 -2.89 7.39 -18.56
CA CYS A 11 -2.76 7.15 -20.02
C CYS A 11 -2.11 8.29 -20.81
N LYS A 12 -1.75 9.41 -20.16
CA LYS A 12 -1.14 10.60 -20.77
C LYS A 12 -1.98 11.33 -21.84
N SER A 13 -3.21 10.91 -22.09
CA SER A 13 -4.16 11.62 -22.96
C SER A 13 -4.44 13.04 -22.46
N LYS A 14 -4.57 13.99 -23.39
CA LYS A 14 -5.02 15.37 -23.12
C LYS A 14 -6.56 15.49 -23.02
N SER A 15 -7.30 14.43 -23.36
CA SER A 15 -8.77 14.45 -23.37
C SER A 15 -9.34 14.32 -21.95
N LEU A 16 -9.38 15.45 -21.25
CA LEU A 16 -9.90 15.60 -19.89
C LEU A 16 -11.16 16.47 -19.91
N LYS A 17 -12.29 15.92 -19.44
CA LYS A 17 -13.56 16.65 -19.31
C LYS A 17 -13.82 16.99 -17.85
N ILE A 18 -14.14 18.25 -17.55
CA ILE A 18 -14.52 18.64 -16.18
C ILE A 18 -15.78 17.88 -15.74
N CYS A 19 -15.81 17.39 -14.51
CA CYS A 19 -17.01 16.76 -13.96
C CYS A 19 -18.05 17.84 -13.59
N ALA A 20 -19.32 17.64 -13.93
CA ALA A 20 -20.37 18.60 -13.58
C ALA A 20 -20.51 18.76 -12.05
N ASN A 21 -20.41 17.66 -11.32
CA ASN A 21 -20.51 17.66 -9.86
C ASN A 21 -19.13 17.83 -9.22
N GLN A 22 -18.91 18.99 -8.60
CA GLN A 22 -17.68 19.35 -7.89
C GLN A 22 -17.91 19.31 -6.37
N LYS A 23 -18.31 18.15 -5.83
CA LYS A 23 -18.48 17.98 -4.38
C LYS A 23 -17.13 17.73 -3.69
N TYR A 24 -16.92 18.39 -2.55
CA TYR A 24 -15.68 18.32 -1.79
C TYR A 24 -15.95 17.74 -0.40
N ASN A 25 -15.29 16.64 -0.07
CA ASN A 25 -15.32 16.07 1.27
C ASN A 25 -14.14 16.63 2.08
N TYR A 26 -14.45 17.27 3.20
CA TYR A 26 -13.47 17.81 4.13
C TYR A 26 -13.20 16.79 5.25
N ASN A 27 -12.21 15.93 5.04
CA ASN A 27 -11.73 15.01 6.06
C ASN A 27 -10.57 15.62 6.87
N PHE A 28 -10.10 14.92 7.90
CA PHE A 28 -9.00 15.41 8.73
C PHE A 28 -7.71 15.64 7.93
N TYR A 29 -7.45 14.85 6.89
CA TYR A 29 -6.30 15.03 6.01
C TYR A 29 -6.32 16.38 5.30
N VAL A 30 -7.46 16.73 4.69
CA VAL A 30 -7.62 18.03 4.03
C VAL A 30 -7.48 19.17 5.03
N LYS A 31 -7.96 18.99 6.28
CA LYS A 31 -7.77 19.99 7.36
C LYS A 31 -6.29 20.25 7.65
N TYR A 32 -5.50 19.19 7.91
CA TYR A 32 -4.06 19.35 8.18
C TYR A 32 -3.30 19.94 6.99
N ILE A 33 -3.59 19.49 5.77
CA ILE A 33 -2.99 20.07 4.56
C ILE A 33 -3.32 21.56 4.45
N SER A 34 -4.57 21.95 4.73
CA SER A 34 -4.99 23.35 4.66
C SER A 34 -4.27 24.20 5.70
N GLN A 35 -4.15 23.72 6.93
CA GLN A 35 -3.48 24.43 8.00
C GLN A 35 -1.98 24.62 7.72
N ASP A 36 -1.26 23.55 7.41
CA ASP A 36 0.20 23.56 7.23
C ASP A 36 0.68 24.23 5.94
N LEU A 37 -0.21 24.37 4.95
CA LEU A 37 0.03 25.08 3.70
C LEU A 37 -0.67 26.44 3.63
N ASN A 38 -1.32 26.88 4.72
CA ASN A 38 -2.09 28.13 4.81
C ASN A 38 -3.11 28.31 3.66
N LEU A 39 -3.88 27.26 3.37
CA LEU A 39 -4.91 27.25 2.32
C LEU A 39 -6.28 27.58 2.91
N ASN A 40 -6.97 28.51 2.27
CA ASN A 40 -8.37 28.76 2.57
C ASN A 40 -9.29 27.95 1.65
N LYS A 41 -10.60 28.04 1.89
CA LYS A 41 -11.64 27.38 1.09
C LYS A 41 -11.54 27.73 -0.41
N LYS A 42 -11.28 29.00 -0.75
CA LYS A 42 -11.16 29.46 -2.14
C LYS A 42 -9.98 28.81 -2.85
N ASP A 43 -8.87 28.57 -2.15
CA ASP A 43 -7.71 27.87 -2.72
C ASP A 43 -8.02 26.42 -3.08
N LEU A 44 -8.74 25.71 -2.20
CA LEU A 44 -9.17 24.34 -2.45
C LEU A 44 -10.24 24.24 -3.55
N GLU A 45 -11.11 25.23 -3.65
CA GLU A 45 -12.13 25.32 -4.70
C GLU A 45 -11.53 25.49 -6.10
N LYS A 46 -10.29 26.01 -6.22
CA LYS A 46 -9.55 26.05 -7.50
C LYS A 46 -9.25 24.65 -8.04
N ILE A 47 -9.11 23.65 -7.17
CA ILE A 47 -8.82 22.27 -7.55
C ILE A 47 -10.13 21.63 -8.06
N LYS A 48 -10.29 21.51 -9.37
CA LYS A 48 -11.47 20.86 -9.97
C LYS A 48 -11.18 19.42 -10.34
N THR A 49 -12.21 18.58 -10.32
CA THR A 49 -12.12 17.18 -10.73
C THR A 49 -12.50 17.02 -12.20
N TYR A 50 -11.64 16.34 -12.95
CA TYR A 50 -11.78 16.02 -14.37
C TYR A 50 -11.86 14.50 -14.54
N ARG A 51 -12.55 14.05 -15.58
CA ARG A 51 -12.57 12.67 -16.04
C ARG A 51 -11.79 12.56 -17.34
N CYS A 52 -10.91 11.58 -17.45
CA CYS A 52 -10.28 11.25 -18.72
C CYS A 52 -11.25 10.52 -19.64
N ASN A 53 -11.42 10.97 -20.88
CA ASN A 53 -12.32 10.31 -21.83
C ASN A 53 -11.74 9.02 -22.43
N VAL A 54 -10.43 8.78 -22.28
CA VAL A 54 -9.75 7.57 -22.80
C VAL A 54 -9.78 6.45 -21.78
N CYS A 55 -9.24 6.68 -20.58
CA CYS A 55 -9.11 5.64 -19.55
C CYS A 55 -10.15 5.76 -18.42
N ASN A 56 -11.08 6.71 -18.50
CA ASN A 56 -12.14 6.95 -17.51
C ASN A 56 -11.70 7.40 -16.11
N LEU A 57 -10.41 7.44 -15.80
CA LEU A 57 -9.87 7.89 -14.52
C LEU A 57 -10.30 9.31 -14.14
N TYR A 58 -10.58 9.54 -12.85
CA TYR A 58 -10.88 10.86 -12.31
C TYR A 58 -9.59 11.49 -11.78
N GLN A 59 -9.36 12.78 -12.00
CA GLN A 59 -8.14 13.49 -11.62
C GLN A 59 -8.45 14.92 -11.17
N ASN A 60 -7.82 15.36 -10.08
CA ASN A 60 -7.82 16.75 -9.64
C ASN A 60 -6.84 17.59 -10.49
N ASN A 61 -7.26 18.76 -10.96
CA ASN A 61 -6.45 19.70 -11.75
C ASN A 61 -6.94 21.16 -11.55
N PRO A 62 -6.06 22.15 -11.32
CA PRO A 62 -4.66 22.01 -10.90
C PRO A 62 -4.55 21.21 -9.60
N TRP A 63 -3.36 20.71 -9.28
CA TRP A 63 -3.10 19.98 -8.03
C TRP A 63 -1.69 20.26 -7.52
N PHE A 64 -1.35 19.78 -6.32
CA PHE A 64 -0.07 20.05 -5.70
C PHE A 64 1.12 19.63 -6.57
N ASP A 65 2.19 20.44 -6.58
CA ASP A 65 3.47 20.10 -7.21
C ASP A 65 4.24 19.03 -6.42
N ARG A 66 5.34 18.52 -6.97
CA ARG A 66 6.14 17.44 -6.36
C ARG A 66 6.69 17.81 -4.98
N SER A 67 7.16 19.05 -4.81
CA SER A 67 7.74 19.52 -3.55
C SER A 67 6.68 19.59 -2.45
N THR A 68 5.55 20.22 -2.76
CA THR A 68 4.40 20.31 -1.86
C THR A 68 3.86 18.92 -1.52
N THR A 69 3.77 18.04 -2.52
CA THR A 69 3.32 16.66 -2.33
C THR A 69 4.27 15.88 -1.41
N LYS A 70 5.59 16.02 -1.58
CA LYS A 70 6.57 15.44 -0.65
C LYS A 70 6.33 15.95 0.78
N LYS A 71 6.12 17.26 0.96
CA LYS A 71 5.81 17.84 2.28
C LYS A 71 4.53 17.23 2.87
N ILE A 72 3.49 17.01 2.07
CA ILE A 72 2.24 16.38 2.53
C ILE A 72 2.49 14.97 3.03
N TYR A 73 3.15 14.11 2.25
CA TYR A 73 3.28 12.67 2.57
C TYR A 73 4.49 12.33 3.47
N SER A 74 5.48 13.20 3.58
CA SER A 74 6.59 13.05 4.52
C SER A 74 6.35 13.83 5.81
N ASN A 75 5.80 15.05 5.81
CA ASN A 75 5.78 15.88 7.02
C ASN A 75 4.38 16.02 7.61
N ILE A 76 3.46 16.63 6.85
CA ILE A 76 2.11 16.97 7.34
C ILE A 76 1.34 15.70 7.72
N TYR A 77 1.46 14.67 6.88
CA TYR A 77 0.84 13.38 7.05
C TYR A 77 1.85 12.24 6.76
N GLY A 78 2.96 12.27 7.51
CA GLY A 78 4.05 11.30 7.38
C GLY A 78 3.67 9.85 7.65
N GLN A 79 2.59 9.61 8.42
CA GLN A 79 2.19 8.29 8.90
C GLN A 79 0.97 7.75 8.14
N HIS A 80 1.07 6.54 7.60
CA HIS A 80 -0.08 5.87 6.99
C HIS A 80 -0.99 5.25 8.07
N HIS A 81 -1.95 6.01 8.59
CA HIS A 81 -2.75 5.63 9.76
C HIS A 81 -3.50 4.29 9.60
N ARG A 82 -4.06 4.00 8.42
CA ARG A 82 -4.78 2.74 8.16
C ARG A 82 -3.84 1.54 8.19
N SER A 83 -2.66 1.67 7.58
CA SER A 83 -1.59 0.66 7.61
C SER A 83 -1.17 0.35 9.05
N TRP A 84 -0.88 1.37 9.87
CA TRP A 84 -0.54 1.17 11.27
C TRP A 84 -1.68 0.57 12.10
N SER A 85 -2.91 1.02 11.87
CA SER A 85 -4.08 0.49 12.57
C SER A 85 -4.25 -1.01 12.32
N ASN A 86 -4.01 -1.48 11.09
CA ASN A 86 -4.07 -2.90 10.74
C ASN A 86 -3.08 -3.74 11.57
N ILE A 87 -1.80 -3.38 11.58
CA ILE A 87 -0.78 -4.17 12.28
C ILE A 87 -0.95 -4.12 13.81
N ILE A 88 -1.33 -2.95 14.35
CA ILE A 88 -1.56 -2.75 15.78
C ILE A 88 -2.79 -3.55 16.23
N ASN A 89 -3.90 -3.48 15.50
CA ASN A 89 -5.11 -4.24 15.84
C ASN A 89 -4.87 -5.75 15.74
N TYR A 90 -4.11 -6.22 14.75
CA TYR A 90 -3.75 -7.62 14.65
C TYR A 90 -2.96 -8.09 15.89
N PHE A 91 -1.86 -7.43 16.25
CA PHE A 91 -1.03 -7.87 17.37
C PHE A 91 -1.62 -7.57 18.76
N ASN A 92 -2.49 -6.57 18.89
CA ASN A 92 -3.09 -6.19 20.18
C ASN A 92 -4.49 -6.74 20.43
N LYS A 93 -5.23 -7.10 19.37
CA LYS A 93 -6.62 -7.56 19.45
C LYS A 93 -6.91 -8.84 18.66
N GLY A 94 -5.96 -9.32 17.86
CA GLY A 94 -6.17 -10.49 16.97
C GLY A 94 -7.05 -10.16 15.75
N VAL A 95 -7.29 -8.89 15.46
CA VAL A 95 -8.19 -8.47 14.38
C VAL A 95 -7.41 -8.32 13.08
N MET A 96 -7.83 -9.07 12.05
CA MET A 96 -7.24 -9.02 10.71
C MET A 96 -7.59 -7.73 9.95
N PRO A 97 -6.75 -7.31 8.98
CA PRO A 97 -7.15 -6.32 7.99
C PRO A 97 -8.42 -6.77 7.25
N ASP A 98 -9.42 -5.89 7.15
CA ASP A 98 -10.67 -6.20 6.49
C ASP A 98 -10.55 -6.09 4.96
N HIS A 99 -10.38 -7.26 4.33
CA HIS A 99 -10.47 -7.49 2.89
C HIS A 99 -11.58 -8.48 2.53
N GLY A 100 -12.53 -8.72 3.43
CA GLY A 100 -13.50 -9.81 3.28
C GLY A 100 -12.83 -11.15 2.93
N ASP A 101 -13.40 -11.88 1.98
CA ASP A 101 -12.91 -13.19 1.52
C ASP A 101 -11.77 -13.13 0.49
N LEU A 102 -11.19 -11.95 0.22
CA LEU A 102 -10.21 -11.76 -0.86
C LEU A 102 -9.02 -12.73 -0.77
N PHE A 103 -8.42 -12.86 0.41
CA PHE A 103 -7.27 -13.73 0.61
C PHE A 103 -7.64 -15.20 0.35
N LYS A 104 -8.79 -15.65 0.88
CA LYS A 104 -9.31 -17.02 0.72
C LYS A 104 -9.58 -17.36 -0.75
N ILE A 105 -10.19 -16.44 -1.49
CA ILE A 105 -10.46 -16.60 -2.92
C ILE A 105 -9.16 -16.78 -3.71
N LEU A 106 -8.14 -15.97 -3.41
CA LEU A 106 -6.87 -15.98 -4.13
C LEU A 106 -6.05 -17.23 -3.84
N ILE A 107 -5.87 -17.62 -2.57
CA ILE A 107 -5.06 -18.80 -2.22
C ILE A 107 -5.67 -20.12 -2.71
N LYS A 108 -7.00 -20.17 -2.93
CA LYS A 108 -7.67 -21.34 -3.53
C LYS A 108 -7.32 -21.52 -5.01
N LYS A 109 -7.00 -20.42 -5.72
CA LYS A 109 -6.79 -20.42 -7.19
C LYS A 109 -5.34 -20.16 -7.60
N ILE A 110 -4.53 -19.59 -6.72
CA ILE A 110 -3.13 -19.23 -6.98
C ILE A 110 -2.23 -19.94 -5.99
N LYS A 111 -1.28 -20.73 -6.50
CA LYS A 111 -0.20 -21.30 -5.70
C LYS A 111 0.90 -20.26 -5.49
N ILE A 112 0.79 -19.49 -4.40
CA ILE A 112 1.72 -18.40 -4.09
C ILE A 112 2.95 -18.93 -3.36
N LYS A 113 4.15 -18.78 -3.95
CA LYS A 113 5.46 -19.07 -3.34
C LYS A 113 6.29 -17.80 -3.14
N LYS A 114 6.13 -16.81 -4.01
CA LYS A 114 6.78 -15.50 -3.97
C LYS A 114 5.72 -14.41 -4.03
N TYR A 115 5.63 -13.62 -2.98
CA TYR A 115 4.66 -12.55 -2.82
C TYR A 115 5.38 -11.22 -2.58
N ALA A 116 4.90 -10.15 -3.20
CA ALA A 116 5.38 -8.80 -2.89
C ALA A 116 4.22 -7.84 -2.62
N GLU A 117 4.48 -6.84 -1.78
CA GLU A 117 3.64 -5.65 -1.68
C GLU A 117 4.38 -4.44 -2.25
N PHE A 118 3.63 -3.48 -2.80
CA PHE A 118 4.20 -2.22 -3.29
C PHE A 118 3.96 -1.08 -2.30
N ASN A 119 5.06 -0.48 -1.83
CA ASN A 119 5.20 0.66 -0.91
C ASN A 119 4.58 0.55 0.49
N SER A 120 3.39 -0.04 0.64
CA SER A 120 2.71 -0.18 1.94
C SER A 120 2.79 -1.61 2.45
N VAL A 121 3.21 -1.79 3.71
CA VAL A 121 3.59 -3.09 4.31
C VAL A 121 2.53 -3.74 5.20
N PHE A 122 1.50 -3.00 5.63
CA PHE A 122 0.46 -3.53 6.53
C PHE A 122 -0.94 -3.38 5.94
N MET A 123 -1.02 -3.10 4.64
CA MET A 123 -2.29 -2.93 3.94
C MET A 123 -2.75 -4.21 3.26
N GLY A 124 -1.83 -5.09 2.85
CA GLY A 124 -2.16 -6.31 2.12
C GLY A 124 -2.18 -7.58 2.96
N PHE A 125 -1.64 -8.66 2.37
CA PHE A 125 -1.64 -10.02 2.90
C PHE A 125 -0.39 -10.43 3.68
N LEU A 126 0.59 -9.54 3.89
CA LEU A 126 1.73 -9.87 4.74
C LEU A 126 1.30 -10.41 6.12
N ILE A 127 0.26 -9.83 6.72
CA ILE A 127 -0.33 -10.30 7.99
C ILE A 127 -1.00 -11.68 7.82
N ASN A 128 -1.75 -11.89 6.73
CA ASN A 128 -2.40 -13.19 6.47
C ASN A 128 -1.37 -14.32 6.29
N PHE A 129 -0.29 -14.06 5.55
CA PHE A 129 0.79 -15.04 5.41
C PHE A 129 1.51 -15.28 6.73
N PHE A 130 1.76 -14.24 7.51
CA PHE A 130 2.34 -14.39 8.85
C PHE A 130 1.46 -15.26 9.76
N GLU A 131 0.15 -15.05 9.79
CA GLU A 131 -0.78 -15.89 10.57
C GLU A 131 -0.75 -17.35 10.12
N ASN A 132 -0.84 -17.60 8.81
CA ASN A 132 -0.80 -18.95 8.26
C ASN A 132 0.51 -19.69 8.58
N GLU A 133 1.63 -18.97 8.64
CA GLU A 133 2.95 -19.53 8.95
C GLU A 133 3.18 -19.70 10.47
N ASN A 134 2.48 -18.94 11.32
CA ASN A 134 2.70 -18.87 12.76
C ASN A 134 1.45 -19.30 13.56
N GLN A 135 1.41 -20.57 13.98
CA GLN A 135 0.32 -21.14 14.79
C GLN A 135 0.42 -20.87 16.29
N GLN A 136 1.28 -19.93 16.73
CA GLN A 136 1.40 -19.60 18.15
C GLN A 136 0.17 -18.86 18.66
N ASN A 137 -0.09 -19.00 19.97
CA ASN A 137 -1.16 -18.27 20.61
C ASN A 137 -0.95 -16.74 20.54
N PHE A 138 -2.07 -16.03 20.69
CA PHE A 138 -2.14 -14.58 20.60
C PHE A 138 -1.17 -13.85 21.55
N LYS A 139 -1.02 -14.32 22.80
CA LYS A 139 -0.10 -13.72 23.80
C LYS A 139 1.35 -13.74 23.31
N LYS A 140 1.80 -14.85 22.72
CA LYS A 140 3.16 -14.97 22.15
C LYS A 140 3.36 -14.07 20.94
N LYS A 141 2.38 -13.96 20.05
CA LYS A 141 2.42 -13.03 18.89
C LYS A 141 2.53 -11.59 19.36
N LYS A 142 1.73 -11.18 20.36
CA LYS A 142 1.81 -9.85 20.97
C LYS A 142 3.17 -9.58 21.60
N PHE A 143 3.72 -10.55 22.34
CA PHE A 143 5.07 -10.45 22.90
C PHE A 143 6.13 -10.29 21.80
N PHE A 144 6.05 -11.06 20.71
CA PHE A 144 6.94 -10.92 19.56
C PHE A 144 6.91 -9.51 18.97
N PHE A 145 5.72 -8.94 18.73
CA PHE A 145 5.57 -7.58 18.23
C PHE A 145 6.18 -6.52 19.16
N VAL A 146 5.95 -6.65 20.47
CA VAL A 146 6.54 -5.74 21.47
C VAL A 146 8.06 -5.84 21.49
N ASN A 147 8.63 -7.04 21.41
CA ASN A 147 10.08 -7.22 21.32
C ASN A 147 10.63 -6.63 20.02
N ALA A 148 9.97 -6.80 18.87
CA ALA A 148 10.38 -6.21 17.59
C ALA A 148 10.41 -4.67 17.66
N LEU A 149 9.36 -4.05 18.20
CA LEU A 149 9.33 -2.59 18.43
C LEU A 149 10.45 -2.14 19.37
N ASN A 150 10.62 -2.81 20.50
CA ASN A 150 11.62 -2.41 21.50
C ASN A 150 13.06 -2.65 21.03
N TYR A 151 13.30 -3.70 20.24
CA TYR A 151 14.57 -3.93 19.57
C TYR A 151 14.92 -2.76 18.67
N LEU A 152 14.02 -2.37 17.77
CA LEU A 152 14.25 -1.26 16.84
C LEU A 152 14.39 0.08 17.57
N LYS A 153 13.53 0.35 18.56
CA LYS A 153 13.62 1.54 19.41
C LYS A 153 14.94 1.61 20.18
N SER A 154 15.43 0.48 20.70
CA SER A 154 16.69 0.44 21.46
C SER A 154 17.93 0.70 20.60
N ARG A 155 17.81 0.70 19.28
CA ARG A 155 18.88 1.07 18.34
C ARG A 155 18.87 2.55 17.94
N GLN A 156 17.91 3.34 18.44
CA GLN A 156 17.84 4.77 18.22
C GLN A 156 18.65 5.48 19.30
N LEU A 157 19.91 5.79 18.98
CA LEU A 157 20.92 6.24 19.95
C LEU A 157 21.31 7.72 19.82
N ALA A 158 20.74 8.44 18.84
CA ALA A 158 21.02 9.86 18.64
C ALA A 158 20.70 10.67 19.90
N GLY A 159 21.64 11.52 20.32
CA GLY A 159 21.51 12.35 21.53
C GLY A 159 21.77 11.63 22.87
N PHE A 160 22.19 10.35 22.87
CA PHE A 160 22.48 9.63 24.12
C PHE A 160 23.97 9.64 24.51
N SER A 161 24.20 9.73 25.83
CA SER A 161 25.53 9.57 26.45
C SER A 161 26.11 8.17 26.18
N PRO A 162 27.46 7.98 26.25
CA PRO A 162 28.09 6.66 26.12
C PRO A 162 27.50 5.60 27.05
N SER A 163 27.22 5.95 28.32
CA SER A 163 26.62 5.03 29.31
C SER A 163 25.21 4.58 28.91
N LYS A 164 24.36 5.51 28.44
CA LYS A 164 23.03 5.18 27.93
C LYS A 164 23.12 4.32 26.67
N ARG A 165 24.04 4.61 25.74
CA ARG A 165 24.27 3.79 24.53
C ARG A 165 24.62 2.34 24.88
N LYS A 166 25.51 2.12 25.85
CA LYS A 166 25.85 0.78 26.36
C LYS A 166 24.63 0.05 26.94
N SER A 167 23.84 0.72 27.77
CA SER A 167 22.60 0.16 28.33
C SER A 167 21.59 -0.23 27.25
N PHE A 168 21.39 0.63 26.25
CA PHE A 168 20.49 0.39 25.14
C PHE A 168 20.95 -0.76 24.23
N PHE A 169 22.26 -0.87 24.00
CA PHE A 169 22.83 -2.01 23.29
C PHE A 169 22.48 -3.34 23.98
N LEU A 170 22.69 -3.44 25.30
CA LEU A 170 22.35 -4.65 26.08
C LEU A 170 20.86 -4.99 25.99
N LYS A 171 19.98 -3.98 26.06
CA LYS A 171 18.53 -4.17 25.84
C LYS A 171 18.24 -4.71 24.44
N SER A 172 18.88 -4.14 23.41
CA SER A 172 18.70 -4.57 22.02
C SER A 172 19.08 -6.04 21.81
N VAL A 173 20.16 -6.49 22.44
CA VAL A 173 20.61 -7.90 22.40
C VAL A 173 19.57 -8.81 23.03
N LYS A 174 19.01 -8.43 24.19
CA LYS A 174 17.93 -9.19 24.86
C LYS A 174 16.69 -9.32 23.98
N PHE A 175 16.22 -8.21 23.39
CA PHE A 175 15.05 -8.22 22.51
C PHE A 175 15.30 -9.04 21.24
N LEU A 176 16.49 -8.91 20.63
CA LEU A 176 16.88 -9.69 19.46
C LEU A 176 16.90 -11.19 19.74
N LYS A 177 17.41 -11.61 20.92
CA LYS A 177 17.37 -13.01 21.34
C LYS A 177 15.94 -13.53 21.40
N SER A 178 15.02 -12.79 22.02
CA SER A 178 13.59 -13.15 22.08
C SER A 178 12.96 -13.27 20.69
N ILE A 179 13.27 -12.34 19.79
CA ILE A 179 12.80 -12.33 18.39
C ILE A 179 13.28 -13.60 17.67
N LYS A 180 14.58 -13.92 17.76
CA LYS A 180 15.16 -15.11 17.13
C LYS A 180 14.51 -16.39 17.66
N ILE A 181 14.37 -16.54 18.97
CA ILE A 181 13.69 -17.68 19.60
C ILE A 181 12.25 -17.84 19.06
N PHE A 182 11.51 -16.74 18.92
CA PHE A 182 10.16 -16.80 18.36
C PHE A 182 10.16 -17.30 16.91
N LYS A 183 11.05 -16.75 16.07
CA LYS A 183 11.18 -17.13 14.65
C LYS A 183 11.63 -18.58 14.48
N ASP A 184 12.64 -19.00 15.23
CA ASP A 184 13.19 -20.36 15.15
C ASP A 184 12.15 -21.42 15.52
N LYS A 185 11.34 -21.17 16.56
CA LYS A 185 10.23 -22.07 16.96
C LYS A 185 9.12 -22.18 15.91
N ASN A 186 8.99 -21.19 15.02
CA ASN A 186 7.93 -21.13 14.01
C ASN A 186 8.42 -21.39 12.59
N ARG A 187 9.66 -21.86 12.43
CA ARG A 187 10.27 -22.19 11.15
C ARG A 187 9.69 -23.50 10.56
N LYS A 188 8.39 -23.56 10.25
CA LYS A 188 7.74 -24.70 9.55
C LYS A 188 7.97 -24.64 8.02
N LYS A 189 7.89 -25.82 7.37
CA LYS A 189 8.46 -26.22 6.05
C LYS A 189 8.00 -25.48 4.76
N LYS A 190 7.06 -24.53 4.78
CA LYS A 190 6.63 -23.81 3.55
C LYS A 190 6.56 -22.30 3.79
N LEU A 191 7.71 -21.66 3.75
CA LEU A 191 7.82 -20.20 3.81
C LEU A 191 7.52 -19.60 2.44
N ILE A 192 6.52 -18.73 2.38
CA ILE A 192 6.36 -17.84 1.23
C ILE A 192 7.48 -16.82 1.32
N LYS A 193 8.20 -16.64 0.20
CA LYS A 193 9.22 -15.60 0.09
C LYS A 193 8.50 -14.26 -0.09
N LYS A 194 8.62 -13.40 0.92
CA LYS A 194 7.95 -12.10 0.98
C LYS A 194 8.91 -10.98 0.59
N PHE A 195 8.40 -10.01 -0.15
CA PHE A 195 9.17 -8.90 -0.67
C PHE A 195 8.40 -7.59 -0.47
N LEU A 196 9.14 -6.49 -0.34
CA LEU A 196 8.58 -5.14 -0.45
C LEU A 196 9.24 -4.46 -1.65
N LEU A 197 8.41 -4.06 -2.60
CA LEU A 197 8.83 -3.21 -3.72
C LEU A 197 8.66 -1.74 -3.31
N THR A 198 9.69 -0.93 -3.49
CA THR A 198 9.66 0.50 -3.12
C THR A 198 10.08 1.38 -4.28
N ASP A 199 9.38 2.50 -4.50
CA ASP A 199 9.76 3.49 -5.51
C ASP A 199 10.30 4.80 -4.94
N ASN A 200 10.27 4.95 -3.62
CA ASN A 200 10.62 6.20 -2.92
C ASN A 200 9.93 7.42 -3.53
N SER A 201 8.72 7.25 -4.08
CA SER A 201 7.99 8.34 -4.71
C SER A 201 7.58 9.39 -3.68
N PHE A 202 7.51 10.65 -4.13
CA PHE A 202 7.07 11.79 -3.34
C PHE A 202 5.62 11.70 -2.83
N MET A 203 4.84 10.74 -3.33
CA MET A 203 3.45 10.50 -2.94
C MET A 203 3.28 9.30 -2.00
N SER A 204 4.37 8.61 -1.65
CA SER A 204 4.33 7.41 -0.82
C SER A 204 4.68 7.71 0.64
N TRP A 205 4.00 7.04 1.55
CA TRP A 205 4.41 6.98 2.95
C TRP A 205 5.70 6.17 3.08
N GLY A 206 6.75 6.78 3.62
CA GLY A 206 8.06 6.14 3.65
C GLY A 206 8.97 6.73 4.70
N GLU A 207 9.42 7.96 4.50
CA GLU A 207 10.44 8.59 5.36
C GLU A 207 9.96 8.72 6.82
N ASN A 208 8.72 9.18 7.00
CA ASN A 208 8.16 9.45 8.33
C ASN A 208 6.98 8.55 8.71
N ASP A 209 6.84 7.39 8.06
CA ASP A 209 5.80 6.41 8.38
C ASP A 209 6.16 5.64 9.66
N ASN A 210 6.06 6.33 10.79
CA ASN A 210 6.64 5.89 12.07
C ASN A 210 5.56 5.68 13.13
N TYR A 211 5.73 4.66 13.99
CA TYR A 211 4.98 4.47 15.22
C TYR A 211 5.94 4.29 16.40
N LYS A 212 5.81 5.12 17.43
CA LYS A 212 6.74 5.16 18.57
C LYS A 212 8.20 5.24 18.12
N SER A 213 8.44 6.13 17.15
CA SER A 213 9.73 6.35 16.47
C SER A 213 10.23 5.20 15.60
N VAL A 214 9.49 4.09 15.44
CA VAL A 214 9.90 2.97 14.59
C VAL A 214 9.23 3.07 13.22
N ASN A 215 10.02 3.03 12.16
CA ASN A 215 9.54 3.05 10.78
C ASN A 215 8.79 1.76 10.39
N SER A 216 7.70 1.91 9.64
CA SER A 216 6.81 0.81 9.25
C SER A 216 7.55 -0.25 8.43
N LYS A 217 8.38 0.17 7.48
CA LYS A 217 9.15 -0.72 6.61
C LYS A 217 10.17 -1.53 7.43
N THR A 218 10.91 -0.88 8.31
CA THR A 218 11.88 -1.55 9.19
C THR A 218 11.19 -2.55 10.12
N LEU A 219 10.05 -2.18 10.71
CA LEU A 219 9.28 -3.10 11.54
C LEU A 219 8.75 -4.28 10.73
N ALA A 220 8.21 -4.05 9.54
CA ALA A 220 7.71 -5.10 8.67
C ALA A 220 8.82 -6.09 8.25
N SER A 221 10.03 -5.60 8.01
CA SER A 221 11.22 -6.43 7.79
C SER A 221 11.44 -7.41 8.95
N GLU A 222 11.43 -6.90 10.18
CA GLU A 222 11.64 -7.71 11.38
C GLU A 222 10.48 -8.67 11.64
N LEU A 223 9.23 -8.30 11.33
CA LEU A 223 8.07 -9.13 11.58
C LEU A 223 7.87 -10.24 10.55
N PHE A 224 8.16 -9.97 9.28
CA PHE A 224 7.73 -10.84 8.16
C PHE A 224 8.88 -11.41 7.32
N ASP A 225 10.13 -11.15 7.71
CA ASP A 225 11.34 -11.55 6.96
C ASP A 225 11.32 -11.04 5.52
N LEU A 226 11.02 -9.74 5.35
CA LEU A 226 10.87 -9.11 4.04
C LEU A 226 12.22 -8.87 3.36
N ASN A 227 12.25 -9.13 2.05
CA ASN A 227 13.34 -8.69 1.18
C ASN A 227 12.94 -7.39 0.48
N PHE A 228 13.77 -6.36 0.61
CA PHE A 228 13.53 -5.06 -0.03
C PHE A 228 14.06 -5.06 -1.46
N ILE A 229 13.28 -4.48 -2.37
CA ILE A 229 13.68 -4.27 -3.75
C ILE A 229 13.26 -2.85 -4.13
N ASN A 230 14.25 -2.01 -4.46
CA ASN A 230 13.97 -0.73 -5.07
C ASN A 230 13.59 -0.95 -6.54
N ILE A 231 12.52 -0.33 -7.02
CA ILE A 231 12.08 -0.49 -8.41
C ILE A 231 13.12 -0.05 -9.43
N ASN A 232 14.01 0.87 -9.06
CA ASN A 232 15.10 1.32 -9.93
C ASN A 232 16.16 0.23 -10.15
N ASP A 233 16.24 -0.75 -9.24
CA ASP A 233 17.14 -1.90 -9.35
C ASP A 233 16.48 -3.10 -10.06
N ILE A 234 15.17 -3.04 -10.34
CA ILE A 234 14.41 -4.16 -10.91
C ILE A 234 14.83 -4.50 -12.33
N ASN A 235 15.32 -3.53 -13.12
CA ASN A 235 15.80 -3.79 -14.48
C ASN A 235 16.94 -4.84 -14.54
N LYS A 236 17.60 -5.11 -13.40
CA LYS A 236 18.64 -6.14 -13.27
C LYS A 236 18.10 -7.50 -12.78
N MET A 237 16.80 -7.63 -12.51
CA MET A 237 16.21 -8.83 -11.90
C MET A 237 15.47 -9.72 -12.90
N LYS A 238 15.86 -11.01 -12.93
CA LYS A 238 15.08 -12.11 -13.55
C LYS A 238 13.95 -12.64 -12.63
N LYS A 239 13.51 -11.89 -11.62
CA LYS A 239 12.61 -12.44 -10.58
C LYS A 239 11.15 -12.38 -11.03
N LYS A 240 10.57 -13.56 -11.25
CA LYS A 240 9.13 -13.76 -11.44
C LYS A 240 8.43 -14.00 -10.10
N PHE A 241 7.49 -13.12 -9.75
CA PHE A 241 6.59 -13.23 -8.61
C PHE A 241 5.34 -14.00 -9.01
N ASP A 242 4.74 -14.71 -8.03
CA ASP A 242 3.44 -15.35 -8.28
C ASP A 242 2.32 -14.32 -8.10
N LEU A 243 2.45 -13.43 -7.10
CA LEU A 243 1.49 -12.37 -6.84
C LEU A 243 2.21 -11.11 -6.33
N ILE A 244 1.88 -9.97 -6.93
CA ILE A 244 2.18 -8.65 -6.37
C ILE A 244 0.88 -8.01 -5.94
N GLY A 245 0.85 -7.48 -4.73
CA GLY A 245 -0.26 -6.70 -4.19
C GLY A 245 0.07 -5.21 -4.15
N ILE A 246 -0.82 -4.38 -4.70
CA ILE A 246 -0.74 -2.93 -4.66
C ILE A 246 -1.98 -2.43 -3.91
N PHE A 247 -1.81 -2.21 -2.60
CA PHE A 247 -2.90 -1.89 -1.68
C PHE A 247 -2.82 -0.42 -1.25
N HIS A 248 -3.75 0.41 -1.74
CA HIS A 248 -3.82 1.85 -1.47
C HIS A 248 -2.49 2.57 -1.73
N SER A 249 -1.80 2.17 -2.79
CA SER A 249 -0.52 2.76 -3.16
C SER A 249 -0.40 3.08 -4.65
N LEU A 250 -1.25 2.53 -5.52
CA LEU A 250 -1.22 2.86 -6.95
C LEU A 250 -1.74 4.27 -7.22
N ASP A 251 -2.68 4.74 -6.40
CA ASP A 251 -3.23 6.10 -6.36
C ASP A 251 -2.34 7.10 -5.60
N HIS A 252 -1.21 6.63 -5.09
CA HIS A 252 -0.20 7.39 -4.35
C HIS A 252 1.15 7.39 -5.09
N THR A 253 1.13 7.65 -6.40
CA THR A 253 2.33 7.85 -7.23
C THR A 253 2.03 8.77 -8.42
N PHE A 254 3.05 9.48 -8.91
CA PHE A 254 2.96 10.27 -10.15
C PHE A 254 3.05 9.41 -11.42
N GLU A 255 3.48 8.15 -11.30
CA GLU A 255 3.74 7.24 -12.42
C GLU A 255 2.96 5.92 -12.32
N PRO A 256 1.62 5.94 -12.11
CA PRO A 256 0.84 4.72 -11.84
C PRO A 256 0.90 3.69 -12.95
N LYS A 257 0.95 4.14 -14.22
CA LYS A 257 1.10 3.24 -15.38
C LYS A 257 2.43 2.49 -15.34
N LYS A 258 3.54 3.18 -15.04
CA LYS A 258 4.88 2.59 -14.95
C LYS A 258 4.95 1.55 -13.83
N VAL A 259 4.37 1.86 -12.66
CA VAL A 259 4.30 0.92 -11.53
C VAL A 259 3.49 -0.33 -11.90
N LEU A 260 2.31 -0.16 -12.54
CA LEU A 260 1.48 -1.28 -12.95
C LEU A 260 2.16 -2.13 -14.03
N ASP A 261 2.74 -1.50 -15.06
CA ASP A 261 3.44 -2.19 -16.15
C ASP A 261 4.65 -2.98 -15.63
N LEU A 262 5.43 -2.39 -14.72
CA LEU A 262 6.54 -3.06 -14.06
C LEU A 262 6.06 -4.25 -13.23
N SER A 263 5.01 -4.08 -12.44
CA SER A 263 4.45 -5.17 -11.63
C SER A 263 3.95 -6.32 -12.51
N LEU A 264 3.33 -6.01 -13.65
CA LEU A 264 2.85 -6.99 -14.62
C LEU A 264 3.96 -7.68 -15.40
N SER A 265 5.12 -7.04 -15.61
CA SER A 265 6.25 -7.66 -16.31
C SER A 265 7.00 -8.68 -15.43
N ILE A 266 6.98 -8.48 -14.12
CA ILE A 266 7.69 -9.33 -13.17
C ILE A 266 6.77 -10.27 -12.38
N SER A 267 5.45 -10.23 -12.56
CA SER A 267 4.51 -11.06 -11.80
C SER A 267 3.51 -11.79 -12.68
N ASP A 268 3.11 -12.99 -12.24
CA ASP A 268 2.03 -13.74 -12.87
C ASP A 268 0.67 -13.06 -12.69
N TYR A 269 0.46 -12.46 -11.52
CA TYR A 269 -0.75 -11.73 -11.14
C TYR A 269 -0.39 -10.44 -10.40
N VAL A 270 -1.16 -9.39 -10.64
CA VAL A 270 -1.11 -8.15 -9.87
C VAL A 270 -2.50 -7.89 -9.30
N LEU A 271 -2.60 -7.90 -7.98
CA LEU A 271 -3.79 -7.51 -7.26
C LEU A 271 -3.71 -6.02 -6.94
N VAL A 272 -4.73 -5.27 -7.32
CA VAL A 272 -4.83 -3.84 -7.02
C VAL A 272 -6.04 -3.60 -6.15
N TYR A 273 -5.81 -2.85 -5.09
CA TYR A 273 -6.83 -2.31 -4.19
C TYR A 273 -6.63 -0.80 -4.11
N SER A 274 -7.65 -0.02 -4.47
CA SER A 274 -7.58 1.45 -4.53
C SER A 274 -8.90 2.13 -4.20
N HIS A 275 -8.85 3.43 -3.92
CA HIS A 275 -10.04 4.26 -3.82
C HIS A 275 -10.75 4.37 -5.17
N SER A 276 -12.08 4.28 -5.14
CA SER A 276 -12.91 4.29 -6.36
C SER A 276 -13.94 5.43 -6.42
N ASP A 277 -13.74 6.45 -5.58
CA ASP A 277 -14.69 7.55 -5.45
C ASP A 277 -14.62 8.51 -6.65
N LYS A 278 -15.79 8.82 -7.21
CA LYS A 278 -15.97 9.88 -8.23
C LYS A 278 -15.71 11.27 -7.63
N LYS A 279 -15.91 11.42 -6.31
CA LYS A 279 -15.68 12.64 -5.52
C LYS A 279 -14.32 12.58 -4.84
N ILE A 280 -13.27 12.73 -5.63
CA ILE A 280 -11.90 12.66 -5.12
C ILE A 280 -11.66 13.81 -4.13
N ASN A 281 -11.28 13.47 -2.91
CA ASN A 281 -10.85 14.46 -1.93
C ASN A 281 -9.55 15.16 -2.39
N LYS A 282 -9.17 16.27 -1.77
CA LYS A 282 -8.01 17.07 -2.24
C LYS A 282 -6.65 16.51 -1.86
N GLN A 283 -6.62 15.46 -1.04
CA GLN A 283 -5.40 14.72 -0.69
C GLN A 283 -4.90 13.85 -1.86
N HIS A 284 -5.78 13.39 -2.74
CA HIS A 284 -5.41 12.52 -3.86
C HIS A 284 -5.35 13.30 -5.18
N LEU A 285 -4.35 13.01 -6.00
CA LEU A 285 -4.28 13.53 -7.37
C LEU A 285 -5.38 12.90 -8.24
N PHE A 286 -5.69 11.62 -8.03
CA PHE A 286 -6.62 10.88 -8.86
C PHE A 286 -7.28 9.70 -8.14
N SER A 287 -8.30 9.10 -8.76
CA SER A 287 -8.94 7.85 -8.32
C SER A 287 -9.31 6.99 -9.51
N PHE A 288 -9.41 5.68 -9.27
CA PHE A 288 -9.86 4.72 -10.28
C PHE A 288 -11.39 4.58 -10.25
N ASN A 289 -11.96 3.90 -11.23
CA ASN A 289 -13.36 3.48 -11.19
C ASN A 289 -13.54 2.17 -11.97
N LYS A 290 -14.74 1.57 -11.92
CA LYS A 290 -15.01 0.29 -12.59
C LYS A 290 -14.73 0.34 -14.12
N GLN A 291 -14.99 1.47 -14.80
CA GLN A 291 -14.78 1.62 -16.26
C GLN A 291 -13.29 1.75 -16.65
N PHE A 292 -12.40 1.98 -15.69
CA PHE A 292 -10.96 1.89 -15.92
C PHE A 292 -10.53 0.45 -16.27
N LEU A 293 -11.25 -0.57 -15.77
CA LEU A 293 -10.96 -1.96 -16.09
C LEU A 293 -11.19 -2.28 -17.57
N ASP A 294 -12.20 -1.66 -18.19
CA ASP A 294 -12.46 -1.80 -19.62
C ASP A 294 -11.30 -1.27 -20.46
N TYR A 295 -10.73 -0.14 -20.04
CA TYR A 295 -9.52 0.41 -20.65
C TYR A 295 -8.34 -0.56 -20.51
N LEU A 296 -8.09 -1.11 -19.32
CA LEU A 296 -7.02 -2.10 -19.12
C LEU A 296 -7.20 -3.32 -20.05
N ASN A 297 -8.42 -3.84 -20.18
CA ASN A 297 -8.70 -4.97 -21.07
C ASN A 297 -8.42 -4.65 -22.54
N LYS A 298 -8.73 -3.43 -23.01
CA LYS A 298 -8.39 -2.95 -24.36
C LYS A 298 -6.87 -2.88 -24.57
N GLU A 299 -6.12 -2.51 -23.53
CA GLU A 299 -4.64 -2.50 -23.51
C GLU A 299 -4.02 -3.89 -23.29
N LYS A 300 -4.78 -4.98 -23.50
CA LYS A 300 -4.34 -6.37 -23.29
C LYS A 300 -3.81 -6.63 -21.87
N ILE A 301 -4.30 -5.88 -20.88
CA ILE A 301 -4.15 -6.15 -19.45
C ILE A 301 -5.48 -6.74 -18.98
N TYR A 302 -5.54 -8.06 -18.91
CA TYR A 302 -6.76 -8.75 -18.58
C TYR A 302 -7.07 -8.57 -17.09
N THR A 303 -8.31 -8.24 -16.78
CA THR A 303 -8.75 -7.93 -15.41
C THR A 303 -9.95 -8.77 -14.98
N ILE A 304 -10.07 -8.99 -13.68
CA ILE A 304 -11.31 -9.42 -13.04
C ILE A 304 -11.61 -8.51 -11.85
N ASN A 305 -12.83 -7.97 -11.82
CA ASN A 305 -13.32 -7.21 -10.69
C ASN A 305 -13.71 -8.17 -9.55
N LEU A 306 -13.10 -7.98 -8.38
CA LEU A 306 -13.34 -8.78 -7.18
C LEU A 306 -14.16 -8.03 -6.13
N THR A 307 -14.43 -6.74 -6.31
CA THR A 307 -15.10 -5.87 -5.32
C THR A 307 -16.36 -6.51 -4.76
N ASP A 308 -17.28 -6.93 -5.61
CA ASP A 308 -18.57 -7.49 -5.16
C ASP A 308 -18.44 -8.97 -4.74
N LYS A 309 -17.31 -9.63 -5.07
CA LYS A 309 -17.06 -11.06 -4.78
C LYS A 309 -16.44 -11.34 -3.42
N ILE A 310 -15.90 -10.33 -2.75
CA ILE A 310 -15.19 -10.51 -1.48
C ILE A 310 -16.09 -10.39 -0.25
N GLY A 311 -17.38 -10.07 -0.42
CA GLY A 311 -18.33 -10.00 0.70
C GLY A 311 -18.01 -8.95 1.77
N LYS A 312 -17.19 -7.94 1.43
CA LYS A 312 -16.77 -6.88 2.36
C LYS A 312 -17.88 -5.84 2.53
N LYS A 313 -18.12 -5.42 3.78
CA LYS A 313 -19.00 -4.27 4.07
C LYS A 313 -18.24 -2.96 3.92
N TYR A 314 -18.50 -2.24 2.84
CA TYR A 314 -17.80 -1.00 2.49
C TYR A 314 -18.28 0.20 3.31
N LYS A 315 -17.32 0.90 3.93
CA LYS A 315 -17.55 2.23 4.53
C LYS A 315 -17.27 3.39 3.56
N SER A 316 -16.58 3.09 2.46
CA SER A 316 -16.22 4.04 1.41
C SER A 316 -16.12 3.32 0.07
N PRO A 317 -16.27 4.01 -1.07
CA PRO A 317 -16.06 3.43 -2.39
C PRO A 317 -14.63 2.92 -2.57
N GLU A 318 -14.51 1.62 -2.77
CA GLU A 318 -13.25 0.90 -2.97
C GLU A 318 -13.34 0.11 -4.29
N LEU A 319 -12.20 -0.24 -4.88
CA LEU A 319 -12.11 -1.11 -6.04
C LEU A 319 -11.02 -2.16 -5.81
N TYR A 320 -11.42 -3.43 -5.89
CA TYR A 320 -10.53 -4.58 -5.85
C TYR A 320 -10.55 -5.26 -7.22
N PHE A 321 -9.39 -5.40 -7.84
CA PHE A 321 -9.27 -6.15 -9.09
C PHE A 321 -7.96 -6.90 -9.18
N LEU A 322 -8.02 -8.08 -9.78
CA LEU A 322 -6.84 -8.86 -10.13
C LEU A 322 -6.57 -8.68 -11.62
N CYS A 323 -5.30 -8.51 -12.00
CA CYS A 323 -4.92 -8.34 -13.39
C CYS A 323 -3.70 -9.19 -13.77
N SER A 324 -3.59 -9.51 -15.06
CA SER A 324 -2.51 -10.29 -15.64
C SER A 324 -2.35 -9.98 -17.13
N LYS A 325 -1.14 -10.16 -17.67
CA LYS A 325 -0.92 -10.17 -19.13
C LYS A 325 -1.43 -11.46 -19.81
N SER A 326 -1.84 -12.47 -19.04
CA SER A 326 -2.38 -13.73 -19.57
C SER A 326 -3.90 -13.83 -19.38
N LYS A 327 -4.65 -13.86 -20.49
CA LYS A 327 -6.11 -14.04 -20.49
C LYS A 327 -6.53 -15.35 -19.80
N LYS A 328 -5.81 -16.44 -20.08
CA LYS A 328 -6.04 -17.78 -19.50
C LYS A 328 -5.93 -17.81 -17.97
N LYS A 329 -5.06 -16.97 -17.40
CA LYS A 329 -4.93 -16.88 -15.94
C LYS A 329 -6.14 -16.21 -15.29
N ILE A 330 -6.69 -15.19 -15.94
CA ILE A 330 -7.86 -14.47 -15.46
C ILE A 330 -9.15 -15.27 -15.68
N SER A 331 -9.30 -15.99 -16.80
CA SER A 331 -10.53 -16.76 -17.10
C SER A 331 -10.86 -17.82 -16.03
N ARG A 332 -9.83 -18.41 -15.39
CA ARG A 332 -9.98 -19.37 -14.28
C ARG A 332 -10.72 -18.81 -13.05
N PHE A 333 -10.89 -17.50 -12.96
CA PHE A 333 -11.67 -16.85 -11.91
C PHE A 333 -13.14 -16.63 -12.30
N ASN A 334 -13.51 -16.87 -13.56
CA ASN A 334 -14.89 -16.82 -14.07
C ASN A 334 -15.56 -18.20 -14.11
N GLU A 335 -14.78 -19.28 -14.13
CA GLU A 335 -15.25 -20.65 -14.39
C GLU A 335 -16.08 -21.29 -13.25
N ASN A 336 -16.30 -20.62 -12.12
CA ASN A 336 -17.21 -21.12 -11.06
C ASN A 336 -18.27 -20.06 -10.74
N LYS A 337 -19.54 -20.35 -11.07
CA LYS A 337 -20.68 -19.81 -10.32
C LYS A 337 -20.50 -20.25 -8.87
N TYR A 338 -20.46 -19.28 -7.96
CA TYR A 338 -20.38 -19.52 -6.53
C TYR A 338 -21.65 -20.17 -6.02
#